data_AF-A0A699UX20-F1
#
_entry.id   AF-A0A699UX20-F1
#
_cell.length_a   1.000
_cell.length_b   1.000
_cell.length_c   1.000
_cell.angle_alpha   90.00
_cell.angle_beta   90.00
_cell.angle_gamma   90.00
#
_symmetry.space_group_name_H-M   'P 1'
#
loop_
_entity.id
_entity.type
_entity.pdbx_description
1 polymer ?
#
loop_
_entity_poly.entity_id
_entity_poly.type
_entity_poly.pdbx_seq_one_letter_code
_entity_poly.pdbx_strand_id
1 'polypeptide(L)'
;WHASIKCAPFEMLYGRKCHASICWDQVRERVIEGPKMIEVTNAKVAVAKEKLKEARTRQKSYADKHRRELEYQPGDHVFLKVSPARRVRRFGIKGKLSPHFIGPFEILNRVGEVSYRLALPPQL
;
A
#
# COMPACT_ATOMS: atom_id res chain seq x y z
N TRP A 1 -2.89 19.00 -0.83
CA TRP A 1 -3.16 18.95 0.62
C TRP A 1 -3.24 17.50 1.05
N HIS A 2 -2.38 17.04 1.96
CA HIS A 2 -2.40 15.65 2.43
C HIS A 2 -3.15 15.55 3.77
N ALA A 3 -4.25 14.79 3.81
CA ALA A 3 -5.14 14.75 4.99
C ALA A 3 -4.44 14.30 6.27
N SER A 4 -3.51 13.34 6.18
CA SER A 4 -2.79 12.80 7.35
C SER A 4 -1.80 13.80 7.95
N ILE A 5 -1.14 14.60 7.11
CA ILE A 5 -0.09 15.54 7.55
C ILE A 5 -0.68 16.95 7.75
N LYS A 6 -1.90 17.22 7.24
CA LYS A 6 -2.59 18.52 7.28
C LYS A 6 -1.77 19.66 6.66
N CYS A 7 -0.93 19.35 5.68
CA CYS A 7 -0.20 20.32 4.86
C CYS A 7 0.09 19.71 3.48
N ALA A 8 0.60 20.51 2.55
CA ALA A 8 1.15 19.98 1.31
C ALA A 8 2.61 19.53 1.49
N PRO A 9 3.08 18.47 0.79
CA PRO A 9 4.47 18.01 0.87
C PRO A 9 5.51 19.10 0.58
N PHE A 10 5.21 20.03 -0.34
CA PHE A 10 6.06 21.18 -0.63
C PHE A 10 6.20 22.13 0.56
N GLU A 11 5.10 22.41 1.28
CA GLU A 11 5.11 23.28 2.46
C GLU A 11 5.86 22.67 3.64
N MET A 12 5.85 21.34 3.72
CA MET A 12 6.61 20.58 4.69
C MET A 12 8.11 20.63 4.38
N LEU A 13 8.49 20.54 3.09
CA LEU A 13 9.88 20.49 2.65
C LEU A 13 10.57 21.86 2.71
N TYR A 14 9.89 22.90 2.21
CA TYR A 14 10.49 24.24 2.06
C TYR A 14 10.03 25.23 3.13
N GLY A 15 9.08 24.85 3.98
CA GLY A 15 8.53 25.74 5.00
C GLY A 15 7.69 26.91 4.45
N ARG A 16 7.50 26.98 3.12
CA ARG A 16 6.77 28.04 2.38
C ARG A 16 5.47 27.51 1.82
N LYS A 17 4.45 28.37 1.69
CA LYS A 17 3.16 27.99 1.06
C LYS A 17 3.37 27.60 -0.40
N CYS A 18 2.63 26.59 -0.88
CA CYS A 18 2.65 26.26 -2.31
C CYS A 18 2.12 27.44 -3.13
N HIS A 19 2.85 27.86 -4.17
CA HIS A 19 2.31 28.77 -5.18
C HIS A 19 1.29 28.01 -6.04
N ALA A 20 0.06 28.51 -6.09
CA ALA A 20 -0.92 28.11 -7.11
C ALA A 20 -0.92 29.17 -8.21
N SER A 21 -1.12 28.78 -9.47
CA SER A 21 -1.08 29.68 -10.63
C SER A 21 -2.08 30.86 -10.57
N ILE A 22 -3.07 30.78 -9.68
CA ILE A 22 -4.20 31.72 -9.57
C ILE A 22 -3.98 32.80 -8.50
N CYS A 23 -2.93 32.73 -7.66
CA CYS A 23 -2.73 33.71 -6.59
C CYS A 23 -1.24 34.04 -6.38
N TRP A 24 -0.76 35.02 -7.15
CA TRP A 24 0.61 35.57 -7.06
C TRP A 24 0.72 36.80 -6.13
N ASP A 25 -0.40 37.43 -5.77
CA ASP A 25 -0.38 38.80 -5.22
C ASP A 25 -0.28 38.88 -3.69
N GLN A 26 -0.43 37.77 -2.98
CA GLN A 26 -0.35 37.74 -1.52
C GLN A 26 0.86 36.92 -1.08
N VAL A 27 2.01 37.58 -0.93
CA VAL A 27 2.92 37.48 0.22
C VAL A 27 4.28 38.07 -0.18
N ARG A 28 4.65 39.16 0.50
CA ARG A 28 6.06 39.55 0.68
C ARG A 28 6.76 38.40 1.40
N GLU A 29 7.55 37.60 0.68
CA GLU A 29 8.46 36.64 1.27
C GLU A 29 9.39 37.38 2.23
N ARG A 30 9.23 37.15 3.54
CA ARG A 30 10.38 37.31 4.43
C ARG A 30 11.31 36.16 4.07
N VAL A 31 12.45 36.48 3.47
CA VAL A 31 13.55 35.52 3.28
C VAL A 31 13.94 35.06 4.67
N ILE A 32 13.42 33.91 5.11
CA ILE A 32 13.88 33.27 6.32
C ILE A 32 15.32 32.88 6.04
N GLU A 33 16.25 33.40 6.84
CA GLU A 33 17.67 33.03 6.78
C GLU A 33 17.81 31.52 6.78
N GLY A 34 18.70 30.99 5.92
CA GLY A 34 18.95 29.56 5.74
C GLY A 34 18.92 28.71 7.02
N PRO A 35 19.65 29.06 8.10
CA PRO A 35 19.67 28.27 9.33
C PRO A 35 18.30 28.20 10.04
N LYS A 36 17.56 29.31 10.13
CA LYS A 36 16.22 29.33 10.75
C LYS A 36 15.21 28.50 9.95
N MET A 37 15.35 28.44 8.63
CA MET A 37 14.51 27.59 7.78
C MET A 37 14.75 26.11 8.06
N ILE A 38 16.01 25.70 8.25
CA ILE A 38 16.37 24.31 8.55
C ILE A 38 15.76 23.86 9.88
N GLU A 39 15.83 24.71 10.92
CA GLU A 39 15.23 24.41 12.23
C GLU A 39 13.71 24.21 12.14
N VAL A 40 13.01 25.12 11.45
CA VAL A 40 11.56 25.03 11.24
C VAL A 40 11.19 23.80 10.42
N THR A 41 11.96 23.47 9.37
CA THR A 41 11.75 22.28 8.55
C THR A 41 11.97 21.01 9.34
N ASN A 42 13.03 20.92 10.15
CA ASN A 42 13.32 19.76 10.99
C ASN A 42 12.18 19.49 11.99
N ALA A 43 11.66 20.53 12.64
CA ALA A 43 10.50 20.42 13.53
C ALA A 43 9.25 19.89 12.79
N LYS A 44 8.96 20.43 11.60
CA LYS A 44 7.83 19.99 10.77
C LYS A 44 7.99 18.55 10.28
N VAL A 45 9.20 18.14 9.91
CA VAL A 45 9.50 16.77 9.47
C VAL A 45 9.30 15.78 10.60
N ALA A 46 9.71 16.12 11.83
CA ALA A 46 9.48 15.28 13.00
C ALA A 46 7.97 15.04 13.24
N VAL A 47 7.17 16.11 13.22
CA VAL A 47 5.70 16.03 13.37
C VAL A 47 5.08 15.21 12.23
N ALA A 48 5.52 15.41 10.99
CA ALA A 48 5.00 14.69 9.84
C ALA A 48 5.28 13.19 9.91
N LYS A 49 6.48 12.79 10.37
CA LYS A 49 6.83 11.38 10.58
C LYS A 49 5.88 10.72 11.58
N GLU A 50 5.61 11.36 12.70
CA GLU A 50 4.65 10.86 13.70
C GLU A 50 3.23 10.76 13.14
N LYS A 51 2.77 11.79 12.42
CA LYS A 51 1.45 11.78 11.78
C LYS A 51 1.30 10.70 10.71
N LEU A 52 2.35 10.44 9.95
CA LEU A 52 2.39 9.33 8.98
C LEU A 52 2.38 7.97 9.68
N LYS A 53 3.07 7.85 10.82
CA LYS A 53 3.06 6.63 11.64
C LYS A 53 1.67 6.37 12.20
N GLU A 54 1.02 7.37 12.79
CA GLU A 54 -0.38 7.30 13.26
C GLU A 54 -1.32 6.87 12.14
N ALA A 55 -1.22 7.51 10.97
CA ALA A 55 -2.05 7.19 9.82
C ALA A 55 -1.84 5.75 9.33
N ARG A 56 -0.59 5.29 9.26
CA ARG A 56 -0.25 3.91 8.91
C ARG A 56 -0.82 2.91 9.93
N THR A 57 -0.70 3.19 11.22
CA THR A 57 -1.26 2.35 12.29
C THR A 57 -2.78 2.26 12.18
N ARG A 58 -3.46 3.37 11.90
CA ARG A 58 -4.92 3.39 11.69
C ARG A 58 -5.33 2.61 10.44
N GLN A 59 -4.62 2.78 9.34
CA GLN A 59 -4.87 1.99 8.12
C GLN A 59 -4.67 0.50 8.38
N LYS A 60 -3.60 0.13 9.09
CA LYS A 60 -3.31 -1.24 9.48
C LYS A 60 -4.44 -1.82 10.35
N SER A 61 -4.86 -1.11 11.40
CA SER A 61 -5.94 -1.61 12.28
C SER A 61 -7.26 -1.79 11.54
N TYR A 62 -7.59 -0.92 10.58
CA TYR A 62 -8.79 -1.08 9.76
C TYR A 62 -8.68 -2.23 8.76
N ALA A 63 -7.53 -2.38 8.11
CA ALA A 63 -7.29 -3.47 7.16
C ALA A 63 -7.30 -4.83 7.87
N ASP A 64 -6.63 -4.95 9.02
CA ASP A 64 -6.45 -6.21 9.73
C ASP A 64 -7.70 -6.64 10.51
N LYS A 65 -8.63 -5.72 10.83
CA LYS A 65 -9.90 -6.04 11.54
C LYS A 65 -10.72 -7.15 10.88
N HIS A 66 -10.63 -7.30 9.56
CA HIS A 66 -11.37 -8.31 8.79
C HIS A 66 -10.47 -9.43 8.24
N ARG A 67 -9.18 -9.44 8.58
CA ARG A 67 -8.27 -10.50 8.15
C ARG A 67 -8.37 -11.66 9.13
N ARG A 68 -8.31 -12.88 8.59
CA ARG A 68 -8.15 -14.09 9.38
C ARG A 68 -6.66 -14.44 9.33
N GLU A 69 -6.07 -14.67 10.50
CA GLU A 69 -4.74 -15.27 10.61
C GLU A 69 -4.88 -16.75 10.24
N LEU A 70 -4.80 -17.02 8.93
CA LEU A 70 -4.84 -18.37 8.41
C LEU A 70 -3.43 -18.78 8.03
N GLU A 71 -2.87 -19.67 8.84
CA GLU A 71 -1.60 -20.32 8.55
C GLU A 71 -1.86 -21.70 7.99
N TYR A 72 -1.09 -22.06 6.96
CA TYR A 72 -1.13 -23.38 6.35
C TYR A 72 0.16 -24.13 6.68
N GLN A 73 0.04 -25.44 6.85
CA GLN A 73 1.17 -26.34 7.05
C GLN A 73 1.52 -27.07 5.75
N PRO A 74 2.78 -27.53 5.60
CA PRO A 74 3.12 -28.49 4.55
C PRO A 74 2.20 -29.72 4.61
N GLY A 75 1.68 -30.16 3.46
CA GLY A 75 0.67 -31.22 3.36
C GLY A 75 -0.78 -30.71 3.28
N ASP A 76 -1.04 -29.46 3.67
CA ASP A 76 -2.37 -28.86 3.50
C ASP A 76 -2.68 -28.65 2.00
N HIS A 77 -3.97 -28.74 1.68
CA HIS A 77 -4.48 -28.60 0.33
C HIS A 77 -5.19 -27.26 0.13
N VAL A 78 -4.74 -26.48 -0.84
CA VAL A 78 -5.28 -25.13 -1.10
C VAL A 78 -5.70 -24.94 -2.55
N PHE A 79 -6.76 -24.17 -2.75
CA PHE A 79 -7.22 -23.78 -4.09
C PHE A 79 -6.44 -22.57 -4.60
N LEU A 80 -5.93 -22.64 -5.82
CA LEU A 80 -5.21 -21.52 -6.44
C LEU A 80 -6.16 -20.61 -7.21
N LYS A 81 -6.13 -19.31 -6.90
CA LYS A 81 -6.88 -18.29 -7.66
C LYS A 81 -6.20 -18.03 -9.01
N VAL A 82 -6.95 -18.09 -10.10
CA VAL A 82 -6.43 -17.90 -11.47
C VAL A 82 -6.84 -16.58 -12.08
N SER A 83 -5.97 -16.02 -12.92
CA SER A 83 -6.27 -14.80 -13.67
C SER A 83 -7.38 -15.05 -14.71
N PRO A 84 -8.18 -14.03 -15.06
CA PRO A 84 -9.27 -14.17 -16.03
C PRO A 84 -8.81 -14.75 -17.37
N ALA A 85 -7.62 -14.36 -17.86
CA ALA A 85 -7.07 -14.87 -19.12
C ALA A 85 -6.76 -16.37 -19.06
N ARG A 86 -6.15 -16.85 -17.95
CA ARG A 86 -5.86 -18.28 -17.75
C ARG A 86 -7.14 -19.09 -17.58
N ARG A 87 -8.19 -18.48 -17.03
CA ARG A 87 -9.49 -19.12 -16.88
C ARG A 87 -10.13 -19.45 -18.23
N VAL A 88 -10.16 -18.48 -19.15
CA VAL A 88 -10.73 -18.69 -20.49
C VAL A 88 -9.96 -19.75 -21.26
N ARG A 89 -8.62 -19.76 -21.19
CA ARG A 89 -7.81 -20.78 -21.88
C ARG A 89 -8.06 -22.20 -21.38
N ARG A 90 -8.29 -22.40 -20.08
CA ARG A 90 -8.48 -23.74 -19.50
C ARG A 90 -9.92 -24.23 -19.52
N PHE A 91 -10.85 -23.37 -19.13
CA PHE A 91 -12.24 -23.77 -18.97
C PHE A 91 -13.09 -23.44 -20.20
N GLY A 92 -12.60 -22.63 -21.15
CA GLY A 92 -13.36 -22.18 -22.31
C GLY A 92 -14.53 -21.23 -21.98
N ILE A 93 -14.88 -21.08 -20.71
CA ILE A 93 -16.01 -20.27 -20.25
C ILE A 93 -15.54 -18.83 -20.04
N LYS A 94 -16.05 -17.93 -20.88
CA LYS A 94 -15.86 -16.48 -20.76
C LYS A 94 -17.10 -15.85 -20.12
N GLY A 95 -16.92 -15.10 -19.05
CA GLY A 95 -18.01 -14.36 -18.39
C GLY A 95 -18.46 -14.97 -17.06
N LYS A 96 -19.74 -14.75 -16.73
CA LYS A 96 -20.35 -15.17 -15.46
C LYS A 96 -20.24 -16.69 -15.27
N LEU A 97 -20.19 -17.13 -14.00
CA LEU A 97 -20.08 -18.54 -13.58
C LEU A 97 -18.77 -19.26 -13.94
N SER A 98 -17.79 -18.56 -14.52
CA SER A 98 -16.48 -19.16 -14.78
C SER A 98 -15.70 -19.41 -13.46
N PRO A 99 -15.09 -20.61 -13.25
CA PRO A 99 -14.42 -20.95 -12.00
C PRO A 99 -13.25 -20.00 -11.67
N HIS A 100 -13.28 -19.38 -10.49
CA HIS A 100 -12.22 -18.46 -10.05
C HIS A 100 -11.00 -19.16 -9.47
N PHE A 101 -11.22 -20.38 -8.99
CA PHE A 101 -10.26 -21.19 -8.29
C PHE A 101 -10.11 -22.52 -9.03
N ILE A 102 -8.88 -23.00 -9.09
CA ILE A 102 -8.53 -24.33 -9.60
C ILE A 102 -8.13 -25.21 -8.42
N GLY A 103 -8.23 -26.52 -8.62
CA GLY A 103 -8.27 -27.59 -7.62
C GLY A 103 -7.28 -27.50 -6.44
N PRO A 104 -7.45 -28.41 -5.47
CA PRO A 104 -6.57 -28.43 -4.32
C PRO A 104 -5.16 -28.84 -4.75
N PHE A 105 -4.19 -27.98 -4.49
CA PHE A 105 -2.78 -28.29 -4.60
C PHE A 105 -2.19 -28.42 -3.21
N GLU A 106 -1.34 -29.43 -3.04
CA GLU A 106 -0.59 -29.65 -1.82
C GLU A 106 0.46 -28.55 -1.64
N ILE A 107 0.56 -28.02 -0.42
CA ILE A 107 1.64 -27.14 -0.02
C ILE A 107 2.87 -28.00 0.28
N LEU A 108 3.93 -27.84 -0.52
CA LEU A 108 5.19 -28.55 -0.34
C LEU A 108 5.98 -27.96 0.82
N ASN A 109 6.13 -26.63 0.87
CA ASN A 109 6.96 -25.93 1.85
C ASN A 109 6.47 -24.49 2.06
N ARG A 110 6.66 -23.94 3.28
CA ARG A 110 6.47 -22.51 3.60
C ARG A 110 7.75 -21.75 3.29
N VAL A 111 7.69 -20.79 2.36
CA VAL A 111 8.84 -19.96 1.94
C VAL A 111 8.92 -18.67 2.75
N GLY A 112 7.78 -18.16 3.21
CA GLY A 112 7.69 -16.98 4.08
C GLY A 112 6.38 -16.97 4.85
N GLU A 113 6.17 -15.95 5.69
CA GLU A 113 5.01 -15.86 6.58
C GLU A 113 3.67 -16.03 5.85
N VAL A 114 3.54 -15.46 4.64
CA VAL A 114 2.32 -15.56 3.79
C VAL A 114 2.62 -16.17 2.42
N SER A 115 3.76 -16.86 2.26
CA SER A 115 4.24 -17.37 0.97
C SER A 115 4.51 -18.86 1.04
N TYR A 116 3.82 -19.62 0.18
CA TYR A 116 3.84 -21.08 0.16
C TYR A 116 4.21 -21.60 -1.23
N ARG A 117 4.99 -22.69 -1.28
CA ARG A 117 5.30 -23.40 -2.52
C ARG A 117 4.29 -24.52 -2.74
N LEU A 118 3.59 -24.48 -3.87
CA LEU A 118 2.56 -25.46 -4.22
C LEU A 118 3.09 -26.52 -5.19
N ALA A 119 2.56 -27.73 -5.09
CA ALA A 119 2.77 -28.83 -6.03
C ALA A 119 1.95 -28.60 -7.33
N LEU A 120 2.38 -27.64 -8.16
CA LEU A 120 1.68 -27.33 -9.41
C LEU A 120 2.12 -28.28 -10.54
N PRO A 121 1.20 -28.79 -11.37
CA PRO A 121 1.56 -29.50 -12.60
C PRO A 121 2.29 -28.55 -13.57
N PRO A 122 3.17 -29.09 -14.42
CA PRO A 122 3.96 -28.29 -15.39
C PRO A 122 3.11 -27.61 -16.47
N GLN A 123 1.83 -28.00 -16.60
CA GLN A 123 0.91 -27.53 -17.65
C GLN A 123 0.20 -26.20 -17.29
N LEU A 124 0.61 -25.51 -16.22
CA LEU A 124 -0.18 -24.49 -15.53
C LEU A 124 0.24 -23.03 -15.76
#